data_AF-A0A806XBY2-F1
#
_entry.id   AF-A0A806XBY2-F1
#
_cell.length_a   1.000
_cell.length_b   1.000
_cell.length_c   1.000
_cell.angle_alpha   90.00
_cell.angle_beta   90.00
_cell.angle_gamma   90.00
#
_symmetry.space_group_name_H-M   'P 1'
#
loop_
_entity.id
_entity.type
_entity.pdbx_description
1 polymer ?
#
loop_
_entity_poly.entity_id
_entity_poly.type
_entity_poly.pdbx_seq_one_letter_code
_entity_poly.pdbx_strand_id
1 'polypeptide(L)'
;MKRIILFASFIISGSAFANIDLELGDTVVALAASNAKVSMFSKDVSLPPGENQLVIKFDSAVNPESVNQGKGRITSAPYILSFQYNASDKLVLSAQKVTDENEAKRQAANPQFMLIANDKPVPFSIKKIDQQSFNIFSDFKSFLIAEDRNTAPAVTENSDGLARIKDEYLNLSDKQRLSFMKWLLNN
;
A
#
# COMPACT_ATOMS: atom_id res chain seq x y z
N MET A 1 34.62 34.37 46.87
CA MET A 1 34.34 34.53 45.43
C MET A 1 33.56 33.30 44.96
N LYS A 2 32.24 33.41 44.73
CA LYS A 2 31.39 32.29 44.32
C LYS A 2 31.31 32.26 42.78
N ARG A 3 31.86 31.21 42.16
CA ARG A 3 31.78 30.98 40.71
C ARG A 3 30.45 30.30 40.41
N ILE A 4 29.56 31.00 39.71
CA ILE A 4 28.32 30.45 39.16
C ILE A 4 28.69 29.82 37.82
N ILE A 5 28.58 28.50 37.71
CA ILE A 5 28.74 27.76 36.47
C ILE A 5 27.37 27.71 35.78
N LEU A 6 27.24 28.44 34.68
CA LEU A 6 26.05 28.43 33.81
C LEU A 6 26.14 27.21 32.88
N PHE A 7 25.30 26.20 33.14
CA PHE A 7 25.07 25.09 32.22
C PHE A 7 24.19 25.57 31.06
N ALA A 8 24.78 25.77 29.89
CA ALA A 8 24.05 26.01 28.65
C ALA A 8 23.41 24.70 28.19
N SER A 9 22.09 24.57 28.32
CA SER A 9 21.33 23.46 27.75
C SER A 9 21.14 23.70 26.26
N PHE A 10 21.85 22.91 25.44
CA PHE A 10 21.71 22.91 23.99
C PHE A 10 20.43 22.15 23.62
N ILE A 11 19.35 22.87 23.33
CA ILE A 11 18.11 22.25 22.85
C ILE A 11 18.34 21.87 21.38
N ILE A 12 18.57 20.59 21.12
CA ILE A 12 18.61 20.04 19.76
C ILE A 12 17.16 20.00 19.27
N SER A 13 16.74 21.04 18.55
CA SER A 13 15.47 21.05 17.82
C SER A 13 15.57 20.11 16.63
N GLY A 14 15.17 18.84 16.81
CA GLY A 14 14.99 17.91 15.70
C GLY A 14 13.82 18.39 14.83
N SER A 15 14.03 18.52 13.52
CA SER A 15 12.97 18.78 12.56
C SER A 15 12.07 17.55 12.47
N ALA A 16 10.91 17.58 13.12
CA ALA A 16 9.87 16.59 12.90
C ALA A 16 9.16 16.95 11.58
N PHE A 17 9.46 16.22 10.51
CA PHE A 17 8.67 16.35 9.29
C PHE A 17 7.33 15.64 9.50
N ALA A 18 6.24 16.33 9.17
CA ALA A 18 4.91 15.74 9.22
C ALA A 18 4.76 14.68 8.13
N ASN A 19 3.95 13.65 8.41
CA ASN A 19 3.54 12.71 7.37
C ASN A 19 2.68 13.42 6.33
N ILE A 20 2.74 12.93 5.11
CA ILE A 20 1.94 13.34 3.97
C ILE A 20 0.69 12.48 3.93
N ASP A 21 -0.47 13.12 3.84
CA ASP A 21 -1.73 12.42 3.64
C ASP A 21 -1.95 12.17 2.14
N LEU A 22 -2.00 10.90 1.75
CA LEU A 22 -2.36 10.47 0.40
C LEU A 22 -3.78 9.93 0.40
N GLU A 23 -4.68 10.62 -0.32
CA GLU A 23 -6.03 10.15 -0.62
C GLU A 23 -6.05 9.36 -1.93
N LEU A 24 -6.77 8.23 -1.92
CA LEU A 24 -7.00 7.35 -3.05
C LEU A 24 -8.39 7.62 -3.63
N GLY A 25 -8.45 7.90 -4.93
CA GLY A 25 -9.71 8.04 -5.64
C GLY A 25 -10.56 6.76 -5.61
N ASP A 26 -11.82 6.88 -5.99
CA ASP A 26 -12.81 5.80 -5.89
C ASP A 26 -12.38 4.52 -6.62
N THR A 27 -11.76 4.68 -7.78
CA THR A 27 -11.32 3.60 -8.67
C THR A 27 -9.89 3.14 -8.42
N VAL A 28 -9.24 3.64 -7.37
CA VAL A 28 -7.87 3.25 -6.98
C VAL A 28 -7.92 2.49 -5.66
N VAL A 29 -7.18 1.38 -5.60
CA VAL A 29 -6.96 0.59 -4.39
C VAL A 29 -5.45 0.42 -4.20
N ALA A 30 -4.96 0.79 -3.02
CA ALA A 30 -3.60 0.47 -2.60
C ALA A 30 -3.60 -0.93 -1.97
N LEU A 31 -2.58 -1.72 -2.32
CA LEU A 31 -2.34 -3.07 -1.84
C LEU A 31 -1.18 -3.10 -0.84
N ALA A 32 -0.16 -2.25 -1.04
CA ALA A 32 0.97 -2.11 -0.14
C ALA A 32 1.65 -0.73 -0.32
N ALA A 33 2.40 -0.31 0.70
CA ALA A 33 3.24 0.88 0.67
C ALA A 33 4.61 0.57 1.30
N SER A 34 5.67 1.21 0.81
CA SER A 34 7.05 0.93 1.24
C SER A 34 7.24 1.30 2.70
N ASN A 35 6.79 2.49 3.06
CA ASN A 35 7.05 3.12 4.35
C ASN A 35 5.77 3.41 5.17
N ALA A 36 4.65 2.78 4.82
CA ALA A 36 3.37 2.97 5.49
C ALA A 36 2.54 1.69 5.55
N LYS A 37 1.56 1.68 6.44
CA LYS A 37 0.52 0.64 6.45
C LYS A 37 -0.59 1.04 5.51
N VAL A 38 -1.08 0.08 4.74
CA VAL A 38 -2.24 0.24 3.87
C VAL A 38 -3.39 -0.58 4.45
N SER A 39 -4.59 -0.02 4.45
CA SER A 39 -5.81 -0.70 4.84
C SER A 39 -6.74 -0.80 3.64
N MET A 40 -7.29 -1.98 3.38
CA MET A 40 -8.28 -2.18 2.32
C MET A 40 -9.61 -1.47 2.59
N PHE A 41 -9.82 -0.98 3.82
CA PHE A 41 -11.00 -0.25 4.23
C PHE A 41 -10.79 1.27 4.27
N SER A 42 -9.55 1.73 4.08
CA SER A 42 -9.21 3.15 4.08
C SER A 42 -8.98 3.66 2.67
N LYS A 43 -9.40 4.90 2.41
CA LYS A 43 -9.00 5.66 1.22
C LYS A 43 -7.81 6.57 1.48
N ASP A 44 -7.36 6.68 2.72
CA ASP A 44 -6.20 7.48 3.09
C ASP A 44 -5.01 6.59 3.47
N VAL A 45 -3.82 6.99 3.03
CA VAL A 45 -2.52 6.40 3.38
C VAL A 45 -1.62 7.51 3.90
N SER A 46 -1.15 7.38 5.14
CA SER A 46 -0.20 8.34 5.73
C SER A 46 1.23 7.92 5.38
N LEU A 47 1.94 8.74 4.61
CA LEU A 47 3.27 8.46 4.07
C LEU A 47 4.32 9.38 4.69
N PRO A 48 5.56 8.92 4.93
CA PRO A 48 6.64 9.83 5.29
C PRO A 48 7.06 10.68 4.08
N PRO A 49 7.68 11.86 4.32
CA PRO A 49 8.30 12.64 3.26
C PRO A 49 9.47 11.89 2.61
N GLY A 50 9.71 12.20 1.34
CA GLY A 50 10.77 11.64 0.53
C GLY A 50 10.26 10.67 -0.53
N GLU A 51 11.03 9.62 -0.75
CA GLU A 51 10.74 8.59 -1.76
C GLU A 51 9.73 7.58 -1.23
N ASN A 52 8.68 7.38 -2.02
CA ASN A 52 7.59 6.48 -1.68
C ASN A 52 7.28 5.56 -2.85
N GLN A 53 7.00 4.30 -2.54
CA GLN A 53 6.50 3.32 -3.50
C GLN A 53 5.19 2.71 -2.99
N LEU A 54 4.25 2.52 -3.90
CA LEU A 54 2.95 1.91 -3.63
C LEU A 54 2.72 0.78 -4.62
N VAL A 55 2.15 -0.33 -4.14
CA VAL A 55 1.49 -1.28 -5.03
C VAL A 55 0.03 -0.87 -5.10
N ILE A 56 -0.46 -0.56 -6.30
CA ILE A 56 -1.83 -0.10 -6.54
C ILE A 56 -2.49 -0.92 -7.64
N LYS A 57 -3.80 -0.86 -7.72
CA LYS A 57 -4.58 -1.35 -8.86
C LYS A 57 -5.74 -0.42 -9.16
N PHE A 58 -6.19 -0.45 -10.40
CA PHE A 58 -7.51 0.05 -10.77
C PHE A 58 -8.57 -0.95 -10.34
N ASP A 59 -9.65 -0.45 -9.76
CA ASP A 59 -10.76 -1.26 -9.25
C ASP A 59 -12.08 -0.49 -9.37
N SER A 60 -12.93 -0.86 -10.31
CA SER A 60 -14.22 -0.22 -10.56
C SER A 60 -15.38 -1.22 -10.51
N ALA A 61 -16.58 -0.76 -10.17
CA ALA A 61 -17.79 -1.50 -10.49
C ALA A 61 -17.92 -1.70 -12.01
N VAL A 62 -18.53 -2.80 -12.43
CA VAL A 62 -18.79 -3.09 -13.86
C VAL A 62 -19.62 -1.98 -14.52
N ASN A 63 -20.60 -1.43 -13.80
CA ASN A 63 -21.39 -0.29 -14.28
C ASN A 63 -21.54 0.73 -13.14
N PRO A 64 -20.60 1.69 -13.03
CA PRO A 64 -20.53 2.63 -11.91
C PRO A 64 -21.80 3.48 -11.72
N GLU A 65 -22.46 3.84 -12.82
CA GLU A 65 -23.66 4.69 -12.80
C GLU A 65 -24.97 3.88 -12.69
N SER A 66 -24.89 2.55 -12.59
CA SER A 66 -26.05 1.67 -12.44
C SER A 66 -26.46 1.51 -10.98
N VAL A 67 -27.74 1.75 -10.70
CA VAL A 67 -28.38 1.41 -9.40
C VAL A 67 -28.43 -0.10 -9.15
N ASN A 68 -28.26 -0.92 -10.19
CA ASN A 68 -28.21 -2.37 -10.08
C ASN A 68 -26.75 -2.82 -9.97
N GLN A 69 -26.24 -2.87 -8.73
CA GLN A 69 -24.83 -3.14 -8.40
C GLN A 69 -24.43 -4.63 -8.46
N GLY A 70 -25.35 -5.53 -8.85
CA GLY A 70 -25.15 -6.98 -8.78
C GLY A 70 -24.15 -7.59 -9.79
N LYS A 71 -23.41 -6.79 -10.57
CA LYS A 71 -22.59 -7.29 -11.68
C LYS A 71 -21.10 -7.47 -11.37
N GLY A 72 -20.66 -7.25 -10.14
CA GLY A 72 -19.26 -7.43 -9.74
C GLY A 72 -18.35 -6.25 -10.10
N ARG A 73 -17.04 -6.49 -10.05
CA ARG A 73 -15.99 -5.45 -10.18
C ARG A 73 -15.00 -5.82 -11.28
N ILE A 74 -14.51 -4.82 -11.99
CA ILE A 74 -13.46 -4.94 -13.01
C ILE A 74 -12.19 -4.33 -12.42
N THR A 75 -11.12 -5.13 -12.39
CA THR A 75 -9.84 -4.76 -11.79
C THR A 75 -8.70 -4.91 -12.79
N SER A 76 -7.67 -4.08 -12.64
CA SER A 76 -6.43 -4.23 -13.40
C SER A 76 -5.47 -5.22 -12.74
N ALA A 77 -4.40 -5.57 -13.46
CA ALA A 77 -3.20 -6.07 -12.80
C ALA A 77 -2.66 -5.02 -11.80
N PRO A 78 -1.95 -5.42 -10.75
CA PRO A 78 -1.23 -4.52 -9.86
C PRO A 78 -0.09 -3.79 -10.57
N TYR A 79 0.20 -2.57 -10.11
CA TYR A 79 1.28 -1.72 -10.57
C TYR A 79 2.06 -1.18 -9.37
N ILE A 80 3.38 -1.04 -9.53
CA ILE A 80 4.25 -0.30 -8.62
C ILE A 80 4.26 1.15 -9.10
N LEU A 81 3.80 2.07 -8.25
CA LEU A 81 3.88 3.51 -8.47
C LEU A 81 4.94 4.10 -7.55
N SER A 82 5.94 4.76 -8.13
CA SER A 82 7.07 5.36 -7.40
C SER A 82 7.11 6.88 -7.61
N PHE A 83 7.25 7.63 -6.52
CA PHE A 83 7.29 9.09 -6.56
C PHE A 83 8.11 9.65 -5.40
N GLN A 84 8.54 10.90 -5.54
CA GLN A 84 9.23 11.64 -4.49
C GLN A 84 8.41 12.87 -4.13
N TYR A 85 8.13 13.05 -2.83
CA TYR A 85 7.35 14.19 -2.36
C TYR A 85 7.76 14.61 -0.95
N ASN A 86 8.07 15.89 -0.76
CA ASN A 86 8.63 16.43 0.50
C ASN A 86 7.78 17.53 1.14
N ALA A 87 6.73 17.99 0.45
CA ALA A 87 5.83 19.02 0.98
C ALA A 87 4.76 18.38 1.87
N SER A 88 4.07 19.20 2.66
CA SER A 88 2.99 18.74 3.56
C SER A 88 1.60 18.80 2.94
N ASP A 89 1.46 19.26 1.69
CA ASP A 89 0.15 19.32 1.05
C ASP A 89 -0.38 17.91 0.80
N LYS A 90 -1.70 17.75 0.95
CA LYS A 90 -2.39 16.50 0.67
C LYS A 90 -2.18 16.05 -0.77
N LEU A 91 -1.83 14.79 -0.94
CA LEU A 91 -1.75 14.13 -2.24
C LEU A 91 -3.07 13.45 -2.57
N VAL A 92 -3.44 13.47 -3.85
CA VAL A 92 -4.57 12.72 -4.38
C VAL A 92 -4.09 11.85 -5.53
N LEU A 93 -4.20 10.53 -5.36
CA LEU A 93 -3.96 9.54 -6.41
C LEU A 93 -5.29 9.07 -6.98
N SER A 94 -5.53 9.35 -8.26
CA SER A 94 -6.77 8.98 -8.94
C SER A 94 -6.47 8.22 -10.23
N ALA A 95 -7.49 7.56 -10.77
CA ALA A 95 -7.51 7.06 -12.13
C ALA A 95 -8.65 7.74 -12.89
N GLN A 96 -8.61 7.69 -14.23
CA GLN A 96 -9.68 8.26 -15.04
C GLN A 96 -11.06 7.75 -14.60
N LYS A 97 -12.02 8.68 -14.42
CA LYS A 97 -13.40 8.32 -14.10
C LYS A 97 -13.98 7.49 -15.25
N VAL A 98 -14.67 6.41 -14.88
CA VAL A 98 -15.37 5.53 -15.82
C VAL A 98 -16.87 5.60 -15.57
N THR A 99 -17.66 5.57 -16.64
CA THR A 99 -19.12 5.70 -16.59
C THR A 99 -19.84 4.43 -17.06
N ASP A 100 -19.17 3.60 -17.86
CA ASP A 100 -19.73 2.36 -18.38
C ASP A 100 -18.75 1.17 -18.31
N GLU A 101 -19.27 -0.01 -18.64
CA GLU A 101 -18.51 -1.28 -18.61
C GLU A 101 -17.34 -1.30 -19.62
N ASN A 102 -17.50 -0.67 -20.79
CA ASN A 102 -16.45 -0.65 -21.81
C ASN A 102 -15.30 0.25 -21.38
N GLU A 103 -15.60 1.41 -20.78
CA GLU A 103 -14.63 2.30 -20.16
C GLU A 103 -13.90 1.61 -19.00
N ALA A 104 -14.63 0.92 -18.12
CA ALA A 104 -14.04 0.15 -17.03
C ALA A 104 -13.10 -0.95 -17.55
N LYS A 105 -13.46 -1.67 -18.62
CA LYS A 105 -12.58 -2.67 -19.27
C LYS A 105 -11.33 -2.03 -19.89
N ARG A 106 -11.49 -0.89 -20.58
CA ARG A 106 -10.36 -0.16 -21.17
C ARG A 106 -9.38 0.31 -20.10
N GLN A 107 -9.90 0.91 -19.02
CA GLN A 107 -9.08 1.34 -17.89
C GLN A 107 -8.45 0.16 -17.17
N ALA A 108 -9.14 -0.96 -16.98
CA ALA A 108 -8.54 -2.13 -16.35
C ALA A 108 -7.38 -2.73 -17.18
N ALA A 109 -7.44 -2.66 -18.51
CA ALA A 109 -6.37 -3.13 -19.39
C ALA A 109 -5.12 -2.23 -19.33
N ASN A 110 -5.31 -0.91 -19.34
CA ASN A 110 -4.25 0.08 -19.28
C ASN A 110 -4.70 1.32 -18.48
N PRO A 111 -4.59 1.28 -17.15
CA PRO A 111 -5.12 2.36 -16.32
C PRO A 111 -4.31 3.64 -16.47
N GLN A 112 -4.99 4.77 -16.55
CA GLN A 112 -4.37 6.09 -16.53
C GLN A 112 -4.47 6.69 -15.13
N PHE A 113 -3.36 6.63 -14.39
CA PHE A 113 -3.25 7.22 -13.06
C PHE A 113 -2.78 8.67 -13.12
N MET A 114 -3.20 9.47 -12.14
CA MET A 114 -2.74 10.83 -11.92
C MET A 114 -2.46 11.03 -10.44
N LEU A 115 -1.34 11.67 -10.12
CA LEU A 115 -0.99 12.10 -8.77
C LEU A 115 -0.98 13.62 -8.75
N ILE A 116 -1.75 14.22 -7.84
CA ILE A 116 -1.93 15.67 -7.75
C ILE A 116 -1.70 16.12 -6.31
N ALA A 117 -1.02 17.26 -6.15
CA ALA A 117 -0.93 18.01 -4.91
C ALA A 117 -1.33 19.46 -5.19
N ASN A 118 -2.29 20.00 -4.44
CA ASN A 118 -2.72 21.40 -4.56
C ASN A 118 -2.99 21.81 -6.03
N ASP A 119 -3.80 21.00 -6.73
CA ASP A 119 -4.17 21.12 -8.15
C ASP A 119 -3.00 21.05 -9.16
N LYS A 120 -1.80 20.69 -8.71
CA LYS A 120 -0.61 20.53 -9.56
C LYS A 120 -0.24 19.06 -9.71
N PRO A 121 0.12 18.61 -10.94
CA PRO A 121 0.57 17.25 -11.15
C PRO A 121 1.90 17.00 -10.44
N VAL A 122 2.00 15.86 -9.75
CA VAL A 122 3.23 15.35 -9.15
C VAL A 122 3.78 14.25 -10.05
N PRO A 123 5.03 14.36 -10.55
CA PRO A 123 5.64 13.32 -11.36
C PRO A 123 5.76 12.00 -10.60
N PHE A 124 5.52 10.90 -11.30
CA PHE A 124 5.72 9.54 -10.79
C PHE A 124 6.14 8.62 -11.93
N SER A 125 6.71 7.47 -11.59
CA SER A 125 6.94 6.36 -12.50
C SER A 125 6.02 5.19 -12.15
N ILE A 126 5.69 4.37 -13.15
CA ILE A 126 4.80 3.22 -12.96
C ILE A 126 5.35 1.98 -13.67
N LYS A 127 5.29 0.84 -12.98
CA LYS A 127 5.70 -0.48 -13.50
C LYS A 127 4.60 -1.52 -13.25
N LYS A 128 4.19 -2.22 -14.29
CA LYS A 128 3.23 -3.33 -14.18
C LYS A 128 3.87 -4.53 -13.48
N ILE A 129 3.14 -5.16 -12.56
CA ILE A 129 3.54 -6.44 -11.97
C ILE A 129 3.04 -7.58 -12.85
N ASP A 130 3.93 -8.49 -13.23
CA ASP A 130 3.59 -9.61 -14.10
C ASP A 130 2.59 -10.56 -13.44
N GLN A 131 1.60 -11.03 -14.22
CA GLN A 131 0.50 -11.87 -13.72
C GLN A 131 0.98 -13.21 -13.14
N GLN A 132 2.13 -13.71 -13.58
CA GLN A 132 2.72 -14.94 -13.05
C GLN A 132 3.39 -14.73 -11.68
N SER A 133 3.62 -13.49 -11.28
CA SER A 133 4.34 -13.14 -10.06
C SER A 133 3.43 -12.97 -8.84
N PHE A 134 2.10 -12.91 -9.00
CA PHE A 134 1.19 -12.72 -7.88
C PHE A 134 -0.07 -13.60 -7.94
N ASN A 135 -0.63 -13.86 -6.76
CA ASN A 135 -1.90 -14.53 -6.53
C ASN A 135 -2.63 -13.85 -5.35
N ILE A 136 -3.77 -14.41 -4.92
CA ILE A 136 -4.60 -13.83 -3.85
C ILE A 136 -3.91 -13.81 -2.46
N PHE A 137 -2.84 -14.58 -2.27
CA PHE A 137 -2.04 -14.66 -1.05
C PHE A 137 -0.70 -13.95 -1.19
N SER A 138 -0.46 -13.21 -2.27
CA SER A 138 0.81 -12.53 -2.47
C SER A 138 1.04 -11.45 -1.43
N ASP A 139 2.22 -11.47 -0.82
CA ASP A 139 2.73 -10.35 -0.05
C ASP A 139 3.15 -9.24 -1.02
N PHE A 140 2.24 -8.31 -1.31
CA PHE A 140 2.52 -7.20 -2.21
C PHE A 140 3.64 -6.28 -1.71
N LYS A 141 3.95 -6.31 -0.40
CA LYS A 141 5.04 -5.52 0.15
C LYS A 141 6.41 -6.02 -0.31
N SER A 142 6.53 -7.30 -0.66
CA SER A 142 7.76 -7.89 -1.22
C SER A 142 8.14 -7.33 -2.60
N PHE A 143 7.20 -6.70 -3.32
CA PHE A 143 7.48 -6.02 -4.58
C PHE A 143 8.03 -4.60 -4.40
N LEU A 144 7.95 -4.05 -3.19
CA LEU A 144 8.39 -2.69 -2.88
C LEU A 144 9.88 -2.73 -2.48
N ILE A 145 10.70 -2.01 -3.24
CA ILE A 145 12.16 -1.89 -3.13
C ILE A 145 12.90 -3.24 -3.09
N ALA A 146 13.23 -3.72 -4.28
CA ALA A 146 14.29 -4.70 -4.55
C ALA A 146 15.57 -4.03 -5.06
N GLU A 147 15.95 -2.86 -4.51
CA GLU A 147 17.13 -2.10 -4.94
C GLU A 147 18.26 -2.04 -3.89
N ASP A 148 18.10 -2.80 -2.78
CA ASP A 148 19.14 -3.01 -1.76
C ASP A 148 19.38 -4.52 -1.47
N ARG A 149 19.31 -5.35 -2.51
CA ARG A 149 19.58 -6.80 -2.44
C ARG A 149 21.07 -7.17 -2.22
N ASN A 150 21.87 -6.29 -1.63
CA ASN A 150 23.17 -6.69 -1.08
C ASN A 150 23.14 -7.01 0.43
N THR A 151 22.00 -6.81 1.11
CA THR A 151 21.87 -7.25 2.50
C THR A 151 20.41 -7.54 2.88
N ALA A 152 19.82 -8.56 2.28
CA ALA A 152 18.70 -9.27 2.91
C ALA A 152 18.91 -10.77 2.68
N PRO A 153 18.89 -11.61 3.74
CA PRO A 153 18.97 -13.04 3.56
C PRO A 153 17.79 -13.46 2.68
N ALA A 154 18.07 -14.30 1.68
CA ALA A 154 17.02 -15.02 0.99
C ALA A 154 16.12 -15.63 2.06
N VAL A 155 14.86 -15.22 2.13
CA VAL A 155 13.84 -16.02 2.81
C VAL A 155 13.69 -17.25 1.95
N THR A 156 14.58 -18.22 2.18
CA THR A 156 14.32 -19.59 1.85
C THR A 156 13.03 -19.89 2.61
N GLU A 157 11.91 -20.02 1.90
CA GLU A 157 10.73 -20.66 2.48
C GLU A 157 11.23 -22.00 3.03
N ASN A 158 11.37 -22.08 4.35
CA ASN A 158 11.67 -23.34 5.02
C ASN A 158 10.41 -24.18 4.82
N SER A 159 10.37 -24.94 3.73
CA SER A 159 9.30 -25.89 3.39
C SER A 159 8.93 -26.75 4.59
N ASP A 160 9.94 -27.09 5.38
CA ASP A 160 9.83 -27.92 6.58
C ASP A 160 9.14 -27.16 7.73
N GLY A 161 9.39 -25.86 7.86
CA GLY A 161 8.73 -25.00 8.84
C GLY A 161 7.25 -24.79 8.50
N LEU A 162 6.94 -24.55 7.23
CA LEU A 162 5.56 -24.39 6.76
C LEU A 162 4.76 -25.69 6.88
N ALA A 163 5.37 -26.85 6.57
CA ALA A 163 4.77 -28.15 6.79
C ALA A 163 4.46 -28.40 8.27
N ARG A 164 5.38 -28.03 9.17
CA ARG A 164 5.20 -28.18 10.62
C ARG A 164 4.09 -27.28 11.17
N ILE A 165 4.05 -26.02 10.77
CA ILE A 165 2.99 -25.08 11.19
C ILE A 165 1.62 -25.55 10.67
N LYS A 166 1.57 -26.09 9.45
CA LYS A 166 0.35 -26.67 8.89
C LYS A 166 -0.13 -27.86 9.71
N ASP A 167 0.77 -28.77 10.07
CA ASP A 167 0.43 -29.93 10.89
C ASP A 167 0.00 -29.53 12.31
N GLU A 168 0.72 -28.60 12.95
CA GLU A 168 0.37 -28.03 14.26
C GLU A 168 -1.03 -27.38 14.23
N TYR A 169 -1.35 -26.60 13.20
CA TYR A 169 -2.67 -25.99 13.02
C TYR A 169 -3.78 -27.03 12.83
N LEU A 170 -3.51 -28.09 12.05
CA LEU A 170 -4.45 -29.18 11.84
C LEU A 170 -4.64 -30.04 13.09
N ASN A 171 -3.70 -30.05 14.03
CA ASN A 171 -3.83 -30.75 15.30
C ASN A 171 -4.55 -29.93 16.40
N LEU A 172 -4.84 -28.64 16.16
CA LEU A 172 -5.62 -27.82 17.09
C LEU A 172 -7.10 -28.26 17.14
N SER A 173 -7.70 -28.18 18.32
CA SER A 173 -9.15 -28.28 18.47
C SER A 173 -9.89 -27.11 17.82
N ASP A 174 -11.16 -27.28 17.48
CA ASP A 174 -11.98 -26.23 16.84
C ASP A 174 -12.00 -24.92 17.63
N LYS A 175 -12.03 -25.00 18.96
CA LYS A 175 -11.99 -23.82 19.85
C LYS A 175 -10.63 -23.09 19.80
N GLN A 176 -9.53 -23.82 19.64
CA GLN A 176 -8.19 -23.24 19.51
C GLN A 176 -8.00 -22.63 18.13
N ARG A 177 -8.44 -23.30 17.06
CA ARG A 177 -8.42 -22.74 15.70
C ARG A 177 -9.22 -21.44 15.62
N LEU A 178 -10.42 -21.41 16.22
CA LEU A 178 -11.25 -20.21 16.25
C LEU A 178 -10.56 -19.06 17.00
N SER A 179 -9.91 -19.34 18.14
CA SER A 179 -9.16 -18.34 18.90
C SER A 179 -7.95 -17.82 18.10
N PHE A 180 -7.24 -18.70 17.41
CA PHE A 180 -6.12 -18.34 16.55
C PHE A 180 -6.56 -17.46 15.36
N MET A 181 -7.67 -17.81 14.69
CA MET A 181 -8.25 -16.98 13.64
C MET A 181 -8.69 -15.60 14.15
N LYS A 182 -9.31 -15.53 15.34
CA LYS A 182 -9.68 -14.25 15.97
C LYS A 182 -8.46 -13.38 16.26
N TRP A 183 -7.36 -14.00 16.69
CA TRP A 183 -6.11 -13.28 16.90
C TRP A 183 -5.53 -12.74 15.59
N LEU A 184 -5.50 -13.55 14.51
CA LEU A 184 -5.03 -13.12 13.19
C LEU A 184 -5.82 -11.95 12.59
N LEU A 185 -7.11 -11.84 12.88
CA LEU A 185 -7.96 -10.76 12.36
C LEU A 185 -7.85 -9.45 13.13
N ASN A 186 -7.33 -9.50 14.36
CA ASN A 186 -7.21 -8.35 15.25
C ASN A 186 -5.80 -7.75 15.30
N ASN A 187 -4.84 -8.31 14.55
CA ASN A 187 -3.45 -7.87 14.45
C ASN A 187 -3.06 -7.65 12.99
#